data_AF-A0A9P0KH39-F1
#
_entry.id   AF-A0A9P0KH39-F1
#
_cell.length_a   1.000
_cell.length_b   1.000
_cell.length_c   1.000
_cell.angle_alpha   90.00
_cell.angle_beta   90.00
_cell.angle_gamma   90.00
#
_symmetry.space_group_name_H-M   'P 1'
#
loop_
_entity.id
_entity.type
_entity.pdbx_description
1 polymer ?
#
loop_
_entity_poly.entity_id
_entity_poly.type
_entity_poly.pdbx_seq_one_letter_code
_entity_poly.pdbx_strand_id
1 'polypeptide(L)'
;MPHCRELKLGDVWRTCNKIRAAIFRMGINLFEYFAPLDPHKNCLISESQFISVINGQLRATIGLSEQEVAELADYFRVPDGRIYYTQLCEVIHDSVPEFTDNAPLVTGLEWEDPMHSNRLSISEERRLNVLITKIASLVNMRKLILRPYFQDYELVSKNTGTVTIAHFARILAHLNILLSADDFSLLVKKYLKDSYTLNYIAFLAAIDKVVNYLNEHNILDLSGDIMSIFPGRILNAELPKLPRPEIGKISGAKLFGKQNIFHPALNDPKKMEHLLTIMSLIQDHVSRNRLRV
;
A
#
# COMPACT_ATOMS: atom_id res chain seq x y z
N MET A 1 -1.34 15.65 -15.89
CA MET A 1 -2.64 15.14 -15.38
C MET A 1 -2.44 14.83 -13.90
N PRO A 2 -3.05 15.57 -12.97
CA PRO A 2 -2.98 15.18 -11.57
C PRO A 2 -3.68 13.83 -11.44
N HIS A 3 -3.03 12.86 -10.82
CA HIS A 3 -3.68 11.60 -10.43
C HIS A 3 -4.81 11.95 -9.46
N CYS A 4 -6.03 12.08 -9.97
CA CYS A 4 -7.22 12.19 -9.14
C CYS A 4 -7.30 10.89 -8.35
N ARG A 5 -6.91 10.92 -7.07
CA ARG A 5 -7.07 9.78 -6.18
C ARG A 5 -8.56 9.54 -6.05
N GLU A 6 -9.02 8.38 -6.48
CA GLU A 6 -10.43 8.01 -6.39
C GLU A 6 -10.75 7.74 -4.91
N LEU A 7 -11.37 8.72 -4.25
CA LEU A 7 -11.85 8.59 -2.87
C LEU A 7 -12.99 7.57 -2.87
N LYS A 8 -12.81 6.42 -2.22
CA LYS A 8 -13.92 5.49 -2.00
C LYS A 8 -14.51 5.75 -0.64
N LEU A 9 -15.81 6.04 -0.62
CA LEU A 9 -16.61 6.35 0.57
C LEU A 9 -16.42 5.33 1.72
N GLY A 10 -16.14 4.06 1.37
CA GLY A 10 -15.92 2.99 2.33
C GLY A 10 -14.65 3.14 3.19
N ASP A 11 -13.58 3.77 2.69
CA ASP A 11 -12.37 3.97 3.49
C ASP A 11 -12.56 5.10 4.49
N VAL A 12 -13.16 6.20 4.04
CA VAL A 12 -13.50 7.34 4.90
C VAL A 12 -14.44 6.92 6.03
N TRP A 13 -15.48 6.13 5.70
CA TRP A 13 -16.38 5.57 6.70
C TRP A 13 -15.64 4.72 7.75
N ARG A 14 -14.62 3.98 7.30
CA ARG A 14 -13.77 3.16 8.18
C ARG A 14 -12.89 4.03 9.07
N THR A 15 -12.31 5.10 8.54
CA THR A 15 -11.57 6.09 9.34
C THR A 15 -12.49 6.72 10.39
N CYS A 16 -13.72 7.09 10.03
CA CYS A 16 -14.73 7.55 10.99
C CYS A 16 -15.01 6.50 12.07
N ASN A 17 -15.11 5.22 11.72
CA ASN A 17 -15.28 4.12 12.68
C ASN A 17 -14.10 3.99 13.65
N LYS A 18 -12.86 4.12 13.17
CA LYS A 18 -11.65 4.14 14.01
C LYS A 18 -11.67 5.33 14.99
N ILE A 19 -12.16 6.49 14.54
CA ILE A 19 -12.34 7.66 15.40
C ILE A 19 -13.44 7.40 16.44
N ARG A 20 -14.59 6.83 16.06
CA ARG A 20 -15.68 6.44 16.99
C ARG A 20 -15.19 5.49 18.07
N ALA A 21 -14.44 4.45 17.68
CA ALA A 21 -13.83 3.50 18.60
C ALA A 21 -12.95 4.21 19.64
N ALA A 22 -12.12 5.16 19.20
CA ALA A 22 -11.26 5.93 20.09
C ALA A 22 -12.05 6.85 21.04
N ILE A 23 -13.06 7.55 20.52
CA ILE A 23 -13.95 8.42 21.30
C ILE A 23 -14.69 7.64 22.37
N PHE A 24 -15.27 6.48 22.01
CA PHE A 24 -15.99 5.64 22.95
C PHE A 24 -15.09 5.14 24.08
N ARG A 25 -13.87 4.68 23.76
CA ARG A 25 -12.92 4.17 24.76
C ARG A 25 -12.41 5.25 25.72
N MET A 26 -12.25 6.47 25.24
CA MET A 26 -11.55 7.55 25.97
C MET A 26 -12.47 8.67 26.45
N GLY A 27 -13.75 8.66 26.04
CA GLY A 27 -14.73 9.69 26.40
C GLY A 27 -14.43 11.06 25.79
N ILE A 28 -13.88 11.10 24.56
CA ILE A 28 -13.41 12.34 23.93
C ILE A 28 -14.53 13.02 23.15
N ASN A 29 -14.69 14.33 23.31
CA ASN A 29 -15.59 15.12 22.49
C ASN A 29 -14.80 15.90 21.41
N LEU A 30 -15.02 15.59 20.13
CA LEU A 30 -14.27 16.23 19.04
C LEU A 30 -14.54 17.74 18.95
N PHE A 31 -15.72 18.20 19.36
CA PHE A 31 -16.07 19.62 19.32
C PHE A 31 -15.14 20.48 20.19
N GLU A 32 -14.63 19.94 21.30
CA GLU A 32 -13.74 20.66 22.23
C GLU A 32 -12.40 21.01 21.57
N TYR A 33 -11.95 20.21 20.60
CA TYR A 33 -10.68 20.40 19.92
C TYR A 33 -10.78 21.37 18.75
N PHE A 34 -11.93 21.39 18.05
CA PHE A 34 -12.12 22.21 16.87
C PHE A 34 -12.79 23.56 17.16
N ALA A 35 -13.65 23.66 18.19
CA ALA A 35 -14.33 24.91 18.54
C ALA A 35 -13.39 26.10 18.82
N PRO A 36 -12.21 25.93 19.47
CA PRO A 36 -11.27 27.04 19.69
C PRO A 36 -10.64 27.58 18.39
N LEU A 37 -10.64 26.79 17.31
CA LEU A 37 -10.04 27.16 16.02
C LEU A 37 -11.02 27.93 15.11
N ASP A 38 -12.29 27.98 15.48
CA ASP A 38 -13.35 28.71 14.78
C ASP A 38 -14.03 29.73 15.71
N PRO A 39 -13.36 30.86 16.03
CA PRO A 39 -13.93 31.89 16.90
C PRO A 39 -15.19 32.54 16.31
N HIS A 40 -15.37 32.47 15.00
CA HIS A 40 -16.51 33.04 14.28
C HIS A 40 -17.69 32.08 14.14
N LYS A 41 -17.55 30.81 14.55
CA LYS A 41 -18.57 29.76 14.41
C LYS A 41 -19.08 29.60 12.97
N ASN A 42 -18.18 29.71 12.01
CA ASN A 42 -18.45 29.49 10.59
C ASN A 42 -18.48 28.00 10.20
N CYS A 43 -18.26 27.10 11.17
CA CYS A 43 -18.23 25.64 11.02
C CYS A 43 -17.10 25.12 10.11
N LEU A 44 -16.15 25.99 9.77
CA LEU A 44 -15.10 25.74 8.78
C LEU A 44 -13.73 26.05 9.36
N ILE A 45 -12.77 25.17 9.12
CA ILE A 45 -11.36 25.34 9.52
C ILE A 45 -10.44 25.13 8.33
N SER A 46 -9.21 25.67 8.40
CA SER A 46 -8.21 25.38 7.37
C SER A 46 -7.76 23.92 7.41
N GLU A 47 -7.30 23.40 6.28
CA GLU A 47 -6.73 22.04 6.23
C GLU A 47 -5.53 21.88 7.17
N SER A 48 -4.67 22.89 7.27
CA SER A 48 -3.52 22.86 8.18
C SER A 48 -3.95 22.79 9.65
N GLN A 49 -5.02 23.50 10.04
CA GLN A 49 -5.59 23.43 11.38
C GLN A 49 -6.18 22.05 11.66
N PHE A 50 -6.91 21.49 10.70
CA PHE A 50 -7.47 20.15 10.80
C PHE A 50 -6.39 19.08 11.01
N ILE A 51 -5.37 19.07 10.15
CA ILE A 51 -4.23 18.16 10.24
C ILE A 51 -3.51 18.35 11.58
N SER A 52 -3.32 19.59 12.03
CA SER A 52 -2.66 19.88 13.31
C SER A 52 -3.43 19.32 14.52
N VAL A 53 -4.76 19.34 14.51
CA VAL A 53 -5.56 18.75 15.59
C VAL A 53 -5.46 17.24 15.58
N ILE A 54 -5.67 16.63 14.41
CA ILE A 54 -5.69 15.17 14.26
C ILE A 54 -4.29 14.58 14.51
N ASN A 55 -3.25 15.09 13.86
CA ASN A 55 -1.87 14.58 13.97
C ASN A 55 -1.11 15.10 15.19
N GLY A 56 -1.58 16.18 15.82
CA GLY A 56 -0.99 16.72 17.04
C GLY A 56 -1.66 16.18 18.28
N GLN A 57 -2.90 16.62 18.53
CA GLN A 57 -3.60 16.40 19.79
C GLN A 57 -4.24 15.01 19.87
N LEU A 58 -4.81 14.52 18.75
CA LEU A 58 -5.56 13.26 18.72
C LEU A 58 -4.74 12.06 18.22
N ARG A 59 -3.49 12.28 17.80
CA ARG A 59 -2.65 11.23 17.19
C ARG A 59 -2.37 10.08 18.13
N ALA A 60 -2.00 10.38 19.38
CA ALA A 60 -1.71 9.36 20.38
C ALA A 60 -2.96 8.56 20.75
N THR A 61 -4.14 9.15 20.61
CA THR A 61 -5.40 8.55 21.05
C THR A 61 -6.09 7.74 19.95
N ILE A 62 -6.12 8.26 18.72
CA ILE A 62 -6.83 7.64 17.60
C ILE A 62 -5.87 6.78 16.75
N GLY A 63 -4.61 7.21 16.60
CA GLY A 63 -3.61 6.46 15.82
C GLY A 63 -3.93 6.38 14.32
N LEU A 64 -4.37 7.47 13.71
CA LEU A 64 -4.59 7.54 12.26
C LEU A 64 -3.25 7.64 11.50
N SER A 65 -3.19 7.00 10.33
CA SER A 65 -2.11 7.18 9.37
C SER A 65 -2.27 8.47 8.56
N GLU A 66 -1.17 9.03 8.06
CA GLU A 66 -1.19 10.25 7.23
C GLU A 66 -2.12 10.11 6.00
N GLN A 67 -2.24 8.90 5.45
CA GLN A 67 -3.13 8.63 4.33
C GLN A 67 -4.60 8.73 4.75
N GLU A 68 -4.98 8.13 5.87
CA GLU A 68 -6.35 8.20 6.40
C GLU A 68 -6.75 9.64 6.71
N VAL A 69 -5.83 10.44 7.29
CA VAL A 69 -6.10 11.86 7.59
C VAL A 69 -6.31 12.66 6.32
N ALA A 70 -5.50 12.41 5.28
CA ALA A 70 -5.65 13.09 3.98
C ALA A 70 -6.98 12.71 3.30
N GLU A 71 -7.35 11.43 3.27
CA GLU A 71 -8.62 10.98 2.69
C GLU A 71 -9.83 11.53 3.46
N LEU A 72 -9.73 11.62 4.79
CA LEU A 72 -10.74 12.23 5.65
C LEU A 72 -10.86 13.74 5.39
N ALA A 73 -9.74 14.45 5.30
CA ALA A 73 -9.70 15.87 4.99
C ALA A 73 -10.30 16.18 3.62
N ASP A 74 -9.95 15.37 2.61
CA ASP A 74 -10.46 15.52 1.25
C ASP A 74 -11.97 15.28 1.16
N TYR A 75 -12.52 14.34 1.94
CA TYR A 75 -13.96 14.06 1.96
C TYR A 75 -14.80 15.21 2.53
N PHE A 76 -14.33 15.84 3.62
CA PHE A 76 -15.01 16.97 4.26
C PHE A 76 -14.57 18.34 3.70
N ARG A 77 -13.81 18.35 2.59
CA ARG A 77 -13.35 19.59 1.96
C ARG A 77 -14.48 20.27 1.20
N VAL A 78 -14.63 21.57 1.44
CA VAL A 78 -15.54 22.48 0.74
C VAL A 78 -14.82 23.10 -0.48
N PRO A 79 -15.51 23.57 -1.53
CA PRO A 79 -14.87 24.17 -2.71
C PRO A 79 -13.87 25.30 -2.43
N ASP A 80 -14.01 26.00 -1.29
CA ASP A 80 -13.06 27.04 -0.80
C ASP A 80 -11.75 26.45 -0.23
N GLY A 81 -11.57 25.12 -0.25
CA GLY A 81 -10.39 24.43 0.28
C GLY A 81 -10.39 24.23 1.80
N ARG A 82 -11.37 24.81 2.52
CA ARG A 82 -11.58 24.62 3.96
C ARG A 82 -12.31 23.31 4.26
N ILE A 83 -12.20 22.83 5.49
CA ILE A 83 -12.79 21.58 5.94
C ILE A 83 -13.99 21.86 6.84
N TYR A 84 -15.10 21.18 6.57
CA TYR A 84 -16.34 21.29 7.32
C TYR A 84 -16.32 20.35 8.54
N TYR A 85 -15.73 20.82 9.63
CA TYR A 85 -15.45 19.99 10.80
C TYR A 85 -16.70 19.65 11.63
N THR A 86 -17.74 20.50 11.58
CA THR A 86 -18.99 20.24 12.33
C THR A 86 -19.69 19.01 11.81
N GLN A 87 -19.78 18.86 10.48
CA GLN A 87 -20.34 17.67 9.86
C GLN A 87 -19.53 16.41 10.20
N LEU A 88 -18.20 16.51 10.26
CA LEU A 88 -17.37 15.40 10.74
C LEU A 88 -17.75 15.01 12.18
N CYS A 89 -17.87 15.99 13.07
CA CYS A 89 -18.20 15.76 14.48
C CYS A 89 -19.62 15.16 14.62
N GLU A 90 -20.61 15.70 13.92
CA GLU A 90 -21.99 15.17 13.86
C GLU A 90 -22.00 13.73 13.35
N VAL A 91 -21.38 13.45 12.19
CA VAL A 91 -21.31 12.10 11.62
C VAL A 91 -20.68 11.09 12.58
N ILE A 92 -19.71 11.52 13.39
CA ILE A 92 -19.05 10.66 14.35
C ILE A 92 -19.90 10.46 15.60
N HIS A 93 -20.49 11.52 16.16
CA HIS A 93 -21.27 11.46 17.41
C HIS A 93 -22.68 10.89 17.21
N ASP A 94 -23.38 11.20 16.12
CA ASP A 94 -24.77 10.75 15.84
C ASP A 94 -24.88 9.24 15.56
N SER A 95 -23.76 8.60 15.22
CA SER A 95 -23.71 7.18 14.84
C SER A 95 -23.09 6.29 15.92
N VAL A 96 -22.83 6.82 17.13
CA VAL A 96 -22.51 6.00 18.30
C VAL A 96 -23.84 5.52 18.89
N PRO A 97 -24.16 4.22 18.85
CA PRO A 97 -25.36 3.73 19.51
C PRO A 97 -25.25 3.99 21.03
N GLU A 98 -26.34 4.41 21.67
CA GLU A 98 -26.40 4.56 23.13
C GLU A 98 -26.27 3.18 23.80
N PHE A 99 -25.03 2.73 23.97
CA PHE A 99 -24.71 1.54 24.75
C PHE A 99 -24.47 1.89 26.22
N THR A 100 -24.99 3.02 26.71
CA THR A 100 -24.86 3.46 28.11
C THR A 100 -25.27 2.36 29.09
N ASP A 101 -26.26 1.56 28.72
CA ASP A 101 -26.78 0.45 29.53
C ASP A 101 -25.90 -0.81 29.47
N ASN A 102 -25.08 -0.95 28.42
CA ASN A 102 -24.18 -2.09 28.17
C ASN A 102 -22.70 -1.69 28.15
N ALA A 103 -22.36 -0.53 28.72
CA ALA A 103 -20.99 -0.02 28.80
C ALA A 103 -19.94 -1.04 29.29
N PRO A 104 -20.22 -1.96 30.25
CA PRO A 104 -19.23 -2.97 30.65
C PRO A 104 -19.01 -4.09 29.62
N LEU A 105 -19.88 -4.24 28.61
CA LEU A 105 -19.83 -5.29 27.60
C LEU A 105 -19.27 -4.83 26.26
N VAL A 106 -19.17 -3.52 26.03
CA VAL A 106 -18.78 -2.91 24.75
C VAL A 106 -17.38 -2.31 24.88
N THR A 107 -16.49 -2.65 23.94
CA THR A 107 -15.05 -2.36 24.05
C THR A 107 -14.55 -1.22 23.15
N GLY A 108 -15.36 -0.76 22.20
CA GLY A 108 -14.92 0.18 21.16
C GLY A 108 -14.41 -0.52 19.90
N LEU A 109 -14.07 -1.80 19.99
CA LEU A 109 -13.48 -2.55 18.86
C LEU A 109 -14.54 -3.03 17.86
N GLU A 110 -15.81 -3.05 18.24
CA GLU A 110 -16.93 -3.49 17.42
C GLU A 110 -17.16 -2.58 16.20
N TRP A 111 -16.66 -1.34 16.27
CA TRP A 111 -16.71 -0.38 15.17
C TRP A 111 -15.61 -0.62 14.13
N GLU A 112 -14.54 -1.35 14.46
CA GLU A 112 -13.45 -1.64 13.53
C GLU A 112 -13.74 -2.88 12.67
N ASP A 113 -13.49 -2.80 11.36
CA ASP A 113 -13.61 -3.96 10.46
C ASP A 113 -12.47 -4.97 10.75
N PRO A 114 -12.77 -6.17 11.28
CA PRO A 114 -11.76 -7.17 11.59
C PRO A 114 -11.01 -7.66 10.35
N MET A 115 -11.59 -7.51 9.15
CA MET A 115 -11.01 -7.94 7.88
C MET A 115 -10.28 -6.80 7.14
N HIS A 116 -9.98 -5.69 7.84
CA HIS A 116 -9.29 -4.57 7.24
C HIS A 116 -7.99 -4.99 6.54
N SER A 117 -7.84 -4.59 5.27
CA SER A 117 -6.59 -4.61 4.52
C SER A 117 -6.45 -3.36 3.67
N ASN A 118 -5.20 -2.93 3.46
CA ASN A 118 -4.83 -1.75 2.70
C ASN A 118 -4.99 -1.95 1.19
N ARG A 119 -4.93 -0.83 0.48
CA ARG A 119 -4.90 -0.82 -0.98
C ARG A 119 -3.49 -0.94 -1.50
N LEU A 120 -3.38 -1.76 -2.54
CA LEU A 120 -2.19 -1.88 -3.35
C LEU A 120 -2.50 -1.39 -4.77
N SER A 121 -1.45 -1.06 -5.51
CA SER A 121 -1.59 -0.84 -6.95
C SER A 121 -2.03 -2.13 -7.67
N ILE A 122 -2.57 -2.00 -8.88
CA ILE A 122 -3.06 -3.16 -9.66
C ILE A 122 -1.94 -4.20 -9.87
N SER A 123 -0.72 -3.75 -10.16
CA SER A 123 0.44 -4.63 -10.34
C SER A 123 0.81 -5.36 -9.05
N GLU A 124 0.80 -4.64 -7.92
CA GLU A 124 1.09 -5.18 -6.60
C GLU A 124 0.01 -6.17 -6.15
N GLU A 125 -1.28 -5.87 -6.36
CA GLU A 125 -2.39 -6.76 -6.00
C GLU A 125 -2.33 -8.06 -6.81
N ARG A 126 -1.96 -8.01 -8.09
CA ARG A 126 -1.72 -9.21 -8.91
C ARG A 126 -0.58 -10.06 -8.35
N ARG A 127 0.56 -9.44 -8.01
CA ARG A 127 1.70 -10.13 -7.40
C ARG A 127 1.31 -10.74 -6.05
N LEU A 128 0.56 -10.00 -5.24
CA LEU A 128 0.05 -10.45 -3.95
C LEU A 128 -0.86 -11.67 -4.11
N ASN A 129 -1.78 -11.66 -5.08
CA ASN A 129 -2.67 -12.80 -5.30
C ASN A 129 -1.88 -14.07 -5.64
N VAL A 130 -0.89 -13.99 -6.53
CA VAL A 130 0.00 -15.12 -6.84
C VAL A 130 0.75 -15.59 -5.59
N LEU A 131 1.23 -14.66 -4.78
CA LEU A 131 1.93 -14.95 -3.53
C LEU A 131 1.03 -15.68 -2.52
N ILE A 132 -0.19 -15.18 -2.29
CA ILE A 132 -1.17 -15.79 -1.39
C ILE A 132 -1.54 -17.19 -1.89
N THR A 133 -1.71 -17.38 -3.20
CA THR A 133 -1.95 -18.72 -3.77
C THR A 133 -0.79 -19.68 -3.52
N LYS A 134 0.46 -19.21 -3.65
CA LYS A 134 1.65 -20.02 -3.34
C LYS A 134 1.70 -20.41 -1.85
N ILE A 135 1.40 -19.47 -0.97
CA ILE A 135 1.34 -19.73 0.49
C ILE A 135 0.20 -20.71 0.80
N ALA A 136 -1.01 -20.49 0.26
CA ALA A 136 -2.17 -21.34 0.46
C ALA A 136 -1.92 -22.78 0.00
N SER A 137 -1.28 -22.97 -1.14
CA SER A 137 -0.86 -24.29 -1.63
C SER A 137 0.09 -24.98 -0.65
N LEU A 138 1.09 -24.27 -0.15
CA LEU A 138 2.05 -24.83 0.83
C LEU A 138 1.37 -25.19 2.15
N VAL A 139 0.47 -24.33 2.64
CA VAL A 139 -0.31 -24.54 3.86
C VAL A 139 -1.19 -25.79 3.74
N ASN A 140 -1.87 -25.97 2.60
CA ASN A 140 -2.71 -27.14 2.37
C ASN A 140 -1.90 -28.43 2.16
N MET A 141 -0.80 -28.38 1.41
CA MET A 141 0.12 -29.51 1.22
C MET A 141 0.64 -30.03 2.57
N ARG A 142 1.01 -29.12 3.47
CA ARG A 142 1.56 -29.46 4.80
C ARG A 142 0.49 -29.59 5.89
N LYS A 143 -0.80 -29.39 5.56
CA LYS A 143 -1.94 -29.38 6.49
C LYS A 143 -1.69 -28.49 7.73
N LEU A 144 -1.11 -27.31 7.50
CA LEU A 144 -0.77 -26.39 8.58
C LEU A 144 -2.02 -25.66 9.10
N ILE A 145 -2.25 -25.72 10.40
CA ILE A 145 -3.27 -24.91 11.07
C ILE A 145 -2.59 -23.63 11.56
N LEU A 146 -2.75 -22.53 10.82
CA LEU A 146 -2.00 -21.30 11.05
C LEU A 146 -2.43 -20.53 12.30
N ARG A 147 -3.74 -20.50 12.60
CA ARG A 147 -4.34 -19.64 13.63
C ARG A 147 -3.67 -19.76 15.03
N PRO A 148 -3.41 -20.96 15.58
CA PRO A 148 -2.78 -21.10 16.89
C PRO A 148 -1.44 -20.37 17.00
N TYR A 149 -0.60 -20.45 15.97
CA TYR A 149 0.71 -19.79 15.97
C TYR A 149 0.63 -18.26 16.04
N PHE A 150 -0.44 -17.66 15.51
CA PHE A 150 -0.67 -16.23 15.64
C PHE A 150 -1.25 -15.86 17.01
N GLN A 151 -2.15 -16.70 17.53
CA GLN A 151 -2.79 -16.47 18.83
C GLN A 151 -1.80 -16.53 20.00
N ASP A 152 -0.77 -17.38 19.92
CA ASP A 152 0.27 -17.46 20.97
C ASP A 152 0.98 -16.10 21.19
N TYR A 153 1.20 -15.33 20.13
CA TYR A 153 1.79 -13.99 20.21
C TYR A 153 0.77 -12.89 20.53
N GLU A 154 -0.52 -13.18 20.38
CA GLU A 154 -1.63 -12.26 20.62
C GLU A 154 -2.12 -12.27 22.08
N LEU A 155 -1.81 -13.32 22.85
CA LEU A 155 -2.11 -13.39 24.28
C LEU A 155 -1.63 -12.15 25.06
N VAL A 156 -0.59 -11.49 24.57
CA VAL A 156 -0.02 -10.25 25.14
C VAL A 156 -0.76 -8.98 24.68
N SER A 157 -1.52 -9.04 23.58
CA SER A 157 -2.12 -7.90 22.87
C SER A 157 -3.66 -7.87 22.87
N LYS A 158 -4.28 -8.40 23.93
CA LYS A 158 -5.73 -8.30 24.23
C LYS A 158 -6.67 -8.88 23.14
N ASN A 159 -6.21 -9.86 22.36
CA ASN A 159 -7.04 -10.57 21.37
C ASN A 159 -7.72 -9.66 20.32
N THR A 160 -6.98 -8.68 19.80
CA THR A 160 -7.46 -7.63 18.87
C THR A 160 -7.37 -7.98 17.38
N GLY A 161 -6.96 -9.20 17.05
CA GLY A 161 -6.72 -9.70 15.70
C GLY A 161 -5.41 -9.23 15.07
N THR A 162 -4.45 -8.76 15.87
CA THR A 162 -3.23 -8.13 15.36
C THR A 162 -1.95 -8.70 15.95
N VAL A 163 -0.88 -8.68 15.16
CA VAL A 163 0.47 -9.08 15.58
C VAL A 163 1.51 -8.06 15.11
N THR A 164 2.64 -7.96 15.79
CA THR A 164 3.72 -7.08 15.32
C THR A 164 4.36 -7.63 14.05
N ILE A 165 4.94 -6.75 13.22
CA ILE A 165 5.65 -7.15 11.98
C ILE A 165 6.74 -8.19 12.28
N ALA A 166 7.47 -8.02 13.40
CA ALA A 166 8.51 -8.94 13.82
C ALA A 166 7.95 -10.32 14.22
N HIS A 167 6.82 -10.36 14.93
CA HIS A 167 6.16 -11.62 15.29
C HIS A 167 5.65 -12.34 14.04
N PHE A 168 5.03 -11.59 13.11
CA PHE A 168 4.60 -12.13 11.83
C PHE A 168 5.75 -12.78 11.05
N ALA A 169 6.90 -12.11 10.95
CA ALA A 169 8.10 -12.67 10.32
C ALA A 169 8.59 -13.96 11.01
N ARG A 170 8.64 -13.97 12.35
CA ARG A 170 9.06 -15.16 13.12
C ARG A 170 8.12 -16.34 12.93
N ILE A 171 6.81 -16.10 12.88
CA ILE A 171 5.80 -17.14 12.66
C ILE A 171 5.97 -17.75 11.27
N LEU A 172 6.10 -16.93 10.22
CA LEU A 172 6.31 -17.42 8.86
C LEU A 172 7.62 -18.23 8.74
N ALA A 173 8.70 -17.77 9.38
CA ALA A 173 9.96 -18.50 9.42
C ALA A 173 9.83 -19.83 10.17
N HIS A 174 9.13 -19.86 11.31
CA HIS A 174 8.88 -21.07 12.09
C HIS A 174 8.06 -22.11 11.30
N LEU A 175 7.11 -21.65 10.50
CA LEU A 175 6.30 -22.49 9.61
C LEU A 175 7.02 -22.89 8.31
N ASN A 176 8.30 -22.50 8.15
CA ASN A 176 9.10 -22.70 6.95
C ASN A 176 8.41 -22.17 5.67
N ILE A 177 7.77 -21.00 5.78
CA ILE A 177 7.23 -20.22 4.66
C ILE A 177 8.29 -19.20 4.26
N LEU A 178 9.12 -19.56 3.27
CA LEU A 178 10.22 -18.74 2.81
C LEU A 178 9.73 -17.69 1.81
N LEU A 179 9.94 -16.41 2.14
CA LEU A 179 9.52 -15.27 1.33
C LEU A 179 10.73 -14.41 0.97
N SER A 180 10.72 -13.84 -0.24
CA SER A 180 11.66 -12.77 -0.59
C SER A 180 11.37 -11.51 0.23
N ALA A 181 12.36 -10.63 0.40
CA ALA A 181 12.16 -9.36 1.12
C ALA A 181 11.05 -8.50 0.48
N ASP A 182 10.99 -8.49 -0.85
CA ASP A 182 9.96 -7.77 -1.61
C ASP A 182 8.57 -8.35 -1.35
N ASP A 183 8.42 -9.67 -1.38
CA ASP A 183 7.13 -10.34 -1.14
C ASP A 183 6.67 -10.16 0.32
N PHE A 184 7.61 -10.19 1.27
CA PHE A 184 7.32 -9.88 2.66
C PHE A 184 6.85 -8.43 2.83
N SER A 185 7.53 -7.47 2.19
CA SER A 185 7.14 -6.06 2.22
C SER A 185 5.74 -5.84 1.63
N LEU A 186 5.37 -6.64 0.62
CA LEU A 186 4.05 -6.59 -0.02
C LEU A 186 2.95 -7.08 0.91
N LEU A 187 3.18 -8.17 1.65
CA LEU A 187 2.27 -8.66 2.69
C LEU A 187 2.11 -7.63 3.81
N VAL A 188 3.23 -7.07 4.30
CA VAL A 188 3.22 -6.02 5.31
C VAL A 188 2.39 -4.84 4.81
N LYS A 189 2.66 -4.33 3.61
CA LYS A 189 1.92 -3.21 3.03
C LYS A 189 0.42 -3.51 2.94
N LYS A 190 0.02 -4.73 2.57
CA LYS A 190 -1.39 -5.12 2.47
C LYS A 190 -2.09 -5.18 3.82
N TYR A 191 -1.46 -5.77 4.83
CA TYR A 191 -2.13 -6.10 6.09
C TYR A 191 -1.73 -5.19 7.25
N LEU A 192 -0.97 -4.12 7.00
CA LEU A 192 -0.63 -3.10 8.01
C LEU A 192 -1.89 -2.44 8.55
N LYS A 193 -2.07 -2.49 9.87
CA LYS A 193 -3.19 -1.82 10.55
C LYS A 193 -2.74 -0.50 11.18
N ASP A 194 -1.70 -0.57 12.01
CA ASP A 194 -1.01 0.60 12.57
C ASP A 194 0.46 0.59 12.14
N SER A 195 1.27 1.54 12.61
CA SER A 195 2.67 1.70 12.16
C SER A 195 3.57 0.47 12.36
N TYR A 196 3.23 -0.45 13.27
CA TYR A 196 4.03 -1.64 13.57
C TYR A 196 3.23 -2.94 13.70
N THR A 197 1.90 -2.90 13.52
CA THR A 197 0.98 -4.02 13.70
C THR A 197 0.34 -4.45 12.38
N LEU A 198 0.17 -5.74 12.23
CA LEU A 198 -0.44 -6.38 11.07
C LEU A 198 -1.74 -7.07 11.48
N ASN A 199 -2.78 -6.91 10.68
CA ASN A 199 -4.01 -7.67 10.77
C ASN A 199 -3.80 -9.08 10.22
N TYR A 200 -3.51 -10.04 11.11
CA TYR A 200 -3.30 -11.41 10.68
C TYR A 200 -4.62 -12.13 10.38
N ILE A 201 -5.75 -11.70 10.95
CA ILE A 201 -7.04 -12.35 10.67
C ILE A 201 -7.41 -12.15 9.19
N ALA A 202 -7.21 -10.95 8.66
CA ALA A 202 -7.40 -10.67 7.24
C ALA A 202 -6.47 -11.52 6.35
N PHE A 203 -5.22 -11.71 6.77
CA PHE A 203 -4.26 -12.58 6.07
C PHE A 203 -4.71 -14.06 6.06
N LEU A 204 -5.14 -14.58 7.20
CA LEU A 204 -5.66 -15.95 7.30
C LEU A 204 -6.91 -16.14 6.45
N ALA A 205 -7.86 -15.20 6.51
CA ALA A 205 -9.07 -15.23 5.71
C ALA A 205 -8.76 -15.20 4.20
N ALA A 206 -7.73 -14.47 3.77
CA ALA A 206 -7.29 -14.47 2.38
C ALA A 206 -6.74 -15.84 1.94
N ILE A 207 -5.97 -16.51 2.81
CA ILE A 207 -5.49 -17.87 2.55
C ILE A 207 -6.67 -18.84 2.47
N ASP A 208 -7.55 -18.83 3.47
CA ASP A 208 -8.71 -19.73 3.54
C ASP A 208 -9.62 -19.56 2.31
N LYS A 209 -9.84 -18.32 1.87
CA LYS A 209 -10.60 -18.02 0.65
C LYS A 209 -9.98 -18.68 -0.58
N VAL A 210 -8.65 -18.62 -0.72
CA VAL A 210 -7.96 -19.24 -1.86
C VAL A 210 -8.02 -20.77 -1.75
N VAL A 211 -7.85 -21.33 -0.56
CA VAL A 211 -7.98 -22.79 -0.35
C VAL A 211 -9.38 -23.26 -0.71
N ASN A 212 -10.43 -22.57 -0.25
CA ASN A 212 -11.82 -22.89 -0.57
C ASN A 212 -12.08 -22.82 -2.07
N TYR A 213 -11.59 -21.77 -2.74
CA TYR A 213 -11.69 -21.63 -4.19
C TYR A 213 -11.03 -22.79 -4.94
N LEU A 214 -9.83 -23.20 -4.51
CA LEU A 214 -9.10 -24.31 -5.12
C LEU A 214 -9.82 -25.67 -4.92
N ASN A 215 -10.44 -25.86 -3.76
CA ASN A 215 -11.26 -27.04 -3.45
C ASN A 215 -12.54 -27.08 -4.31
N GLU A 216 -13.27 -25.96 -4.39
CA GLU A 216 -14.52 -25.86 -5.16
C GLU A 216 -14.32 -26.14 -6.66
N HIS A 217 -13.14 -25.84 -7.18
CA HIS A 217 -12.82 -26.06 -8.59
C HIS A 217 -12.07 -27.37 -8.85
N ASN A 218 -11.96 -28.25 -7.84
CA ASN A 218 -11.25 -29.54 -7.92
C ASN A 218 -9.82 -29.39 -8.47
N ILE A 219 -9.16 -28.27 -8.20
CA ILE A 219 -7.77 -28.00 -8.64
C ILE A 219 -6.78 -28.74 -7.72
N LEU A 220 -7.24 -29.15 -6.55
CA LEU A 220 -6.48 -29.89 -5.55
C LEU A 220 -6.77 -31.39 -5.69
N ASP A 221 -5.71 -32.20 -5.63
CA ASP A 221 -5.80 -33.65 -5.50
C ASP A 221 -6.38 -34.04 -4.12
N LEU A 222 -6.78 -35.31 -3.92
CA LEU A 222 -7.29 -35.82 -2.64
C LEU A 222 -6.30 -35.59 -1.47
N SER A 223 -5.01 -35.50 -1.76
CA SER A 223 -3.95 -35.16 -0.80
C SER A 223 -3.93 -33.65 -0.42
N GLY A 224 -4.50 -32.79 -1.25
CA GLY A 224 -4.45 -31.33 -1.14
C GLY A 224 -3.30 -30.68 -1.93
N ASP A 225 -2.64 -31.44 -2.79
CA ASP A 225 -1.63 -30.93 -3.72
C ASP A 225 -2.29 -30.32 -4.96
N ILE A 226 -1.66 -29.31 -5.56
CA ILE A 226 -2.12 -28.80 -6.87
C ILE A 226 -2.00 -29.95 -7.88
N MET A 227 -3.11 -30.31 -8.54
CA MET A 227 -3.09 -31.35 -9.57
C MET A 227 -2.01 -31.03 -10.61
N SER A 228 -1.17 -32.01 -10.93
CA SER A 228 -0.08 -31.92 -11.93
C SER A 228 -0.55 -31.52 -13.34
N ILE A 229 -1.86 -31.51 -13.56
CA ILE A 229 -2.56 -31.11 -14.77
C ILE A 229 -2.60 -29.58 -14.93
N PHE A 230 -2.31 -28.80 -13.88
CA PHE A 230 -2.22 -27.34 -14.00
C PHE A 230 -0.98 -26.98 -14.86
N PRO A 231 -1.15 -26.43 -16.08
CA PRO A 231 -0.06 -26.28 -17.05
C PRO A 231 0.92 -25.14 -16.72
N GLY A 232 0.89 -24.63 -15.49
CA GLY A 232 1.75 -23.54 -15.04
C GLY A 232 2.57 -23.99 -13.85
N ARG A 233 3.87 -24.26 -14.07
CA ARG A 233 4.87 -23.95 -13.05
C ARG A 233 4.49 -22.58 -12.49
N ILE A 234 4.21 -22.52 -11.19
CA ILE A 234 3.85 -21.28 -10.47
C ILE A 234 4.74 -20.17 -11.03
N LEU A 235 4.14 -19.15 -11.64
CA LEU A 235 4.87 -17.98 -12.15
C LEU A 235 5.66 -17.44 -10.95
N ASN A 236 6.95 -17.77 -10.87
CA ASN A 236 7.85 -17.05 -10.00
C ASN A 236 7.77 -15.61 -10.53
N ALA A 237 7.16 -14.72 -9.74
CA ALA A 237 7.00 -13.31 -10.10
C ALA A 237 8.36 -12.61 -10.28
N GLU A 238 9.42 -13.28 -9.87
CA GLU A 238 10.78 -13.04 -10.35
C GLU A 238 10.86 -13.45 -11.82
N LEU A 239 10.56 -12.49 -12.70
CA LEU A 239 11.11 -12.52 -14.06
C LEU A 239 12.60 -12.82 -13.91
N PRO A 240 13.15 -13.83 -14.62
CA PRO A 240 14.59 -14.04 -14.62
C PRO A 240 15.20 -12.68 -14.96
N LYS A 241 16.12 -12.21 -14.13
CA LYS A 241 16.87 -10.99 -14.40
C LYS A 241 17.58 -11.24 -15.71
N LEU A 242 16.95 -10.84 -16.81
CA LEU A 242 17.59 -10.84 -18.10
C LEU A 242 18.88 -10.07 -17.86
N PRO A 243 20.04 -10.60 -18.30
CA PRO A 243 21.26 -9.81 -18.25
C PRO A 243 20.86 -8.45 -18.82
N ARG A 244 21.06 -7.38 -18.02
CA ARG A 244 20.95 -6.02 -18.56
C ARG A 244 21.71 -6.11 -19.88
N PRO A 245 21.10 -5.79 -21.04
CA PRO A 245 21.82 -5.87 -22.28
C PRO A 245 22.93 -4.84 -22.14
N GLU A 246 24.08 -5.32 -21.68
CA GLU A 246 25.32 -4.61 -21.77
C GLU A 246 25.51 -4.52 -23.27
N ILE A 247 25.03 -3.41 -23.80
CA ILE A 247 25.28 -2.98 -25.16
C ILE A 247 26.76 -2.65 -25.16
N GLY A 248 27.57 -3.71 -25.16
CA GLY A 248 28.99 -3.62 -25.42
C GLY A 248 29.12 -3.08 -26.82
N LYS A 249 29.42 -1.79 -26.96
CA LYS A 249 29.82 -1.07 -28.19
C LYS A 249 29.08 -1.41 -29.50
N ILE A 250 27.92 -2.04 -29.47
CA ILE A 250 27.17 -2.46 -30.66
C ILE A 250 25.91 -1.61 -30.69
N SER A 251 25.88 -0.63 -31.60
CA SER A 251 24.74 0.27 -31.80
C SER A 251 23.45 -0.54 -31.99
N GLY A 252 22.39 -0.21 -31.25
CA GLY A 252 21.10 -0.92 -31.30
C GLY A 252 20.47 -0.92 -32.69
N ALA A 253 20.81 0.07 -33.53
CA ALA A 253 20.41 0.13 -34.94
C ALA A 253 20.96 -1.04 -35.78
N LYS A 254 22.11 -1.62 -35.40
CA LYS A 254 22.72 -2.78 -36.06
C LYS A 254 21.99 -4.10 -35.74
N LEU A 255 21.30 -4.16 -34.60
CA LEU A 255 20.59 -5.36 -34.14
C LEU A 255 19.12 -5.38 -34.56
N PHE A 256 18.45 -4.22 -34.54
CA PHE A 256 16.99 -4.13 -34.73
C PHE A 256 16.55 -3.43 -36.02
N GLY A 257 17.50 -3.02 -36.87
CA GLY A 257 17.23 -2.24 -38.08
C GLY A 257 16.86 -0.78 -37.79
N LYS A 258 16.65 0.04 -38.84
CA LYS A 258 16.23 1.44 -38.69
C LYS A 258 14.83 1.51 -38.07
N GLN A 259 14.75 1.76 -36.78
CA GLN A 259 13.50 2.06 -36.09
C GLN A 259 13.20 3.55 -36.23
N ASN A 260 11.99 3.89 -36.71
CA ASN A 260 11.57 5.26 -37.02
C ASN A 260 11.12 6.08 -35.80
N ILE A 261 11.40 5.61 -34.57
CA ILE A 261 10.94 6.25 -33.33
C ILE A 261 12.17 6.60 -32.50
N PHE A 262 12.59 7.86 -32.51
CA PHE A 262 13.86 8.30 -31.91
C PHE A 262 13.66 8.98 -30.55
N HIS A 263 14.26 8.40 -29.51
CA HIS A 263 14.74 9.13 -28.33
C HIS A 263 16.19 9.59 -28.60
N PRO A 264 16.61 10.82 -28.26
CA PRO A 264 17.94 11.36 -28.60
C PRO A 264 19.14 10.53 -28.14
N ALA A 265 18.95 9.67 -27.13
CA ALA A 265 19.96 8.75 -26.61
C ALA A 265 20.32 7.59 -27.55
N LEU A 266 19.55 7.36 -28.62
CA LEU A 266 19.79 6.33 -29.62
C LEU A 266 20.63 6.82 -30.81
N ASN A 267 21.00 8.10 -30.82
CA ASN A 267 21.90 8.64 -31.83
C ASN A 267 23.31 8.07 -31.63
N ASP A 268 23.99 7.74 -32.73
CA ASP A 268 25.37 7.28 -32.64
C ASP A 268 26.24 8.33 -31.94
N PRO A 269 27.13 7.91 -31.03
CA PRO A 269 28.03 8.84 -30.36
C PRO A 269 28.85 9.59 -31.41
N LYS A 270 28.89 10.91 -31.30
CA LYS A 270 29.61 11.78 -32.24
C LYS A 270 31.07 11.31 -32.29
N LYS A 271 31.52 10.82 -33.45
CA LYS A 271 32.90 10.34 -33.61
C LYS A 271 33.84 11.47 -33.21
N MET A 272 34.75 11.21 -32.28
CA MET A 272 35.84 12.13 -31.98
C MET A 272 36.75 12.18 -33.21
N GLU A 273 36.61 13.22 -34.02
CA GLU A 273 37.53 13.46 -35.13
C GLU A 273 38.90 13.87 -34.58
N HIS A 274 39.96 13.38 -35.24
CA HIS A 274 41.34 13.70 -34.86
C HIS A 274 41.54 15.22 -34.88
N LEU A 275 42.19 15.76 -33.84
CA LEU A 275 42.36 17.21 -33.66
C LEU A 275 42.94 17.92 -34.90
N LEU A 276 43.86 17.26 -35.61
CA LEU A 276 44.44 17.75 -36.87
C LEU A 276 43.41 17.90 -38.00
N THR A 277 42.44 17.00 -38.09
CA THR A 277 41.35 17.06 -39.08
C THR A 277 40.43 18.24 -38.79
N ILE A 278 40.11 18.47 -37.51
CA ILE A 278 39.32 19.62 -37.08
C ILE A 278 40.06 20.93 -37.38
N MET A 279 41.37 20.99 -37.08
CA MET A 279 42.19 22.17 -37.38
C MET A 279 42.25 22.46 -38.89
N SER A 280 42.42 21.44 -39.73
CA SER A 280 42.42 21.59 -41.19
C SER A 280 41.06 22.09 -41.71
N LEU A 281 39.95 21.55 -41.20
CA LEU A 281 38.60 22.01 -41.56
C LEU A 281 38.35 23.46 -41.12
N ILE A 282 38.82 23.86 -39.94
CA ILE A 282 38.73 25.24 -39.47
C ILE A 282 39.57 26.16 -40.36
N GLN A 283 40.80 25.77 -40.70
CA GLN A 283 41.68 26.55 -41.59
C GLN A 283 41.10 26.70 -42.99
N ASP A 284 40.54 25.63 -43.56
CA ASP A 284 39.88 25.65 -44.87
C ASP A 284 38.58 26.47 -44.83
N HIS A 285 37.84 26.42 -43.72
CA HIS A 285 36.65 27.26 -43.53
C HIS A 285 37.01 28.75 -43.41
N VAL A 286 38.06 29.08 -42.65
CA VAL A 286 38.58 30.44 -42.50
C VAL A 286 39.09 30.99 -43.83
N SER A 287 39.79 30.18 -44.62
CA SER A 287 40.32 30.57 -45.93
C SER A 287 39.19 30.82 -46.95
N ARG A 288 38.20 29.91 -47.02
CA ARG A 288 37.05 30.03 -47.94
C ARG A 288 36.17 31.22 -47.60
N ASN A 289 35.92 31.45 -46.31
CA ASN A 289 35.07 32.56 -45.87
C ASN A 289 35.82 33.87 -45.63
N ARG A 290 37.13 33.91 -45.95
CA ARG A 290 38.02 35.08 -45.78
C ARG A 290 37.87 35.73 -44.40
N LEU A 291 37.72 34.91 -43.37
CA LEU A 291 37.59 35.39 -41.99
C LEU A 291 38.98 35.90 -41.58
N ARG A 292 39.11 37.20 -41.32
CA ARG A 292 40.34 37.76 -40.73
C ARG A 292 40.43 37.29 -39.28
N VAL A 293 41.49 36.56 -38.97
CA VAL A 293 41.89 36.19 -37.61
C VAL A 293 42.67 37.35 -37.00
#